data_AF-A0AAE1GJI8-F1
#
_entry.id   AF-A0AAE1GJI8-F1
#
_cell.length_a   1.000
_cell.length_b   1.000
_cell.length_c   1.000
_cell.angle_alpha   90.00
_cell.angle_beta   90.00
_cell.angle_gamma   90.00
#
_symmetry.space_group_name_H-M   'P 1'
#
loop_
_entity.id
_entity.type
_entity.pdbx_description
1 polymer ?
#
loop_
_entity_poly.entity_id
_entity_poly.type
_entity_poly.pdbx_seq_one_letter_code
_entity_poly.pdbx_strand_id
1 'polypeptide(L)'
;MLAMLNLKPFSSTTYAKYAKFINEKSSEIVKNIDAPAAVVEFYATKLNRKPDENGILDIDVSFDGSWHTRGHKSLLETGAIIDADTGLVLDYENLSKFCTKCNIKNAELKKKKITEEQHEKWTTEHASVCSTN
;
A
#
# COMPACT_ATOMS: atom_id res chain seq x y z
N MET A 1 -13.08 -15.97 -11.90
CA MET A 1 -11.74 -16.05 -12.54
C MET A 1 -11.02 -17.36 -12.21
N LEU A 2 -10.97 -17.83 -10.95
CA LEU A 2 -10.37 -19.13 -10.59
C LEU A 2 -10.99 -20.37 -11.27
N ALA A 3 -12.31 -20.34 -11.56
CA ALA A 3 -12.99 -21.44 -12.27
C ALA A 3 -12.55 -21.61 -13.74
N MET A 4 -11.95 -20.59 -14.36
CA MET A 4 -11.52 -20.66 -15.77
C MET A 4 -10.15 -21.33 -15.95
N LEU A 5 -9.36 -21.47 -14.87
CA LEU A 5 -8.01 -22.03 -14.92
C LEU A 5 -7.93 -23.46 -14.36
N ASN A 6 -9.05 -24.04 -13.93
CA ASN A 6 -9.14 -25.39 -13.35
C ASN A 6 -8.14 -25.66 -12.20
N LEU A 7 -7.70 -24.61 -11.53
CA LEU A 7 -6.80 -24.69 -10.38
C LEU A 7 -7.63 -24.94 -9.12
N LYS A 8 -7.23 -25.93 -8.31
CA LYS A 8 -7.80 -26.10 -6.97
C LYS A 8 -7.48 -24.86 -6.13
N PRO A 9 -8.47 -24.22 -5.49
CA PRO A 9 -8.20 -23.09 -4.61
C PRO A 9 -7.35 -23.56 -3.42
N PHE A 10 -6.40 -22.72 -3.00
CA PHE A 10 -5.64 -22.97 -1.79
C PHE A 10 -6.54 -22.99 -0.56
N SER A 11 -6.18 -23.80 0.44
CA SER A 11 -6.73 -23.61 1.78
C SER A 11 -6.31 -22.23 2.32
N SER A 12 -7.11 -21.65 3.21
CA SER A 12 -6.80 -20.35 3.83
C SER A 12 -5.42 -20.35 4.51
N THR A 13 -5.08 -21.44 5.20
CA THR A 13 -3.79 -21.62 5.87
C THR A 13 -2.64 -21.68 4.86
N THR A 14 -2.82 -22.43 3.77
CA THR A 14 -1.82 -22.52 2.70
C THR A 14 -1.61 -21.16 2.04
N TYR A 15 -2.69 -20.46 1.70
CA TYR A 15 -2.64 -19.13 1.11
C TYR A 15 -1.87 -18.15 2.01
N ALA A 16 -2.22 -18.06 3.29
CA ALA A 16 -1.56 -17.17 4.24
C ALA A 16 -0.05 -17.45 4.37
N LYS A 17 0.33 -18.74 4.39
CA LYS A 17 1.75 -19.14 4.43
C LYS A 17 2.51 -18.67 3.20
N TYR A 18 1.96 -18.89 2.01
CA TYR A 18 2.60 -18.46 0.76
C TYR A 18 2.62 -16.95 0.60
N ALA A 19 1.54 -16.25 0.95
CA ALA A 19 1.48 -14.80 0.91
C ALA A 19 2.56 -14.17 1.81
N LYS A 20 2.75 -14.70 3.02
CA LYS A 20 3.84 -14.29 3.92
C LYS A 20 5.21 -14.56 3.32
N PHE A 21 5.43 -15.77 2.80
CA PHE A 21 6.70 -16.14 2.17
C PHE A 21 7.06 -15.23 0.98
N ILE A 22 6.09 -14.96 0.10
CA ILE A 22 6.27 -14.06 -1.05
C ILE A 22 6.59 -12.66 -0.55
N ASN A 23 5.84 -12.13 0.41
CA ASN A 23 6.08 -10.79 0.96
C ASN A 23 7.49 -10.65 1.56
N GLU A 24 7.95 -11.64 2.34
CA GLU A 24 9.29 -11.64 2.92
C GLU A 24 10.37 -11.59 1.84
N LYS A 25 10.24 -12.43 0.80
CA LYS A 25 11.22 -12.50 -0.29
C LYS A 25 11.19 -11.28 -1.20
N SER A 26 10.01 -10.78 -1.53
CA SER A 26 9.85 -9.54 -2.31
C SER A 26 10.40 -8.33 -1.55
N SER A 27 10.16 -8.23 -0.24
CA SER A 27 10.67 -7.12 0.59
C SER A 27 12.19 -7.10 0.66
N GLU A 28 12.84 -8.26 0.66
CA GLU A 28 14.30 -8.39 0.60
C GLU A 28 14.86 -7.84 -0.73
N ILE A 29 14.21 -8.18 -1.85
CA ILE A 29 14.61 -7.70 -3.19
C ILE A 29 14.39 -6.19 -3.32
N VAL A 30 13.20 -5.70 -2.95
CA VAL A 30 12.83 -4.28 -3.09
C VAL A 30 13.77 -3.37 -2.31
N LYS A 31 14.23 -3.77 -1.12
CA LYS A 31 15.21 -3.00 -0.34
C LYS A 31 16.56 -2.79 -1.04
N ASN A 32 16.90 -3.66 -1.99
CA ASN A 32 18.14 -3.58 -2.73
C ASN A 32 18.00 -2.85 -4.08
N ILE A 33 16.78 -2.42 -4.44
CA ILE A 33 16.51 -1.68 -5.67
C ILE A 33 16.29 -0.22 -5.30
N ASP A 34 17.21 0.63 -5.74
CA ASP A 34 17.00 2.07 -5.76
C ASP A 34 16.27 2.43 -7.07
N ALA A 35 14.94 2.30 -7.06
CA ALA A 35 14.11 2.53 -8.23
C ALA A 35 14.26 3.98 -8.77
N PRO A 36 14.24 5.04 -7.93
CA PRO A 36 14.49 6.40 -8.40
C PRO A 36 15.84 6.56 -9.11
N ALA A 37 16.93 6.05 -8.54
CA ALA A 37 18.24 6.16 -9.18
C ALA A 37 18.29 5.43 -10.53
N ALA A 38 17.69 4.23 -10.61
CA ALA A 38 17.62 3.46 -11.86
C ALA A 38 16.80 4.18 -12.94
N VAL A 39 15.70 4.84 -12.58
CA VAL A 39 14.89 5.64 -13.51
C VAL A 39 15.68 6.86 -14.01
N VAL A 40 16.37 7.58 -13.11
CA VAL A 40 17.21 8.72 -13.52
C VAL A 40 18.30 8.28 -14.50
N GLU A 41 18.97 7.16 -14.24
CA GLU A 41 19.99 6.61 -15.15
C GLU A 41 19.38 6.20 -16.51
N PHE A 42 18.20 5.58 -16.50
CA PHE A 42 17.50 5.20 -17.73
C PHE A 42 17.18 6.43 -18.60
N TYR A 43 16.59 7.48 -18.02
CA TYR A 43 16.23 8.69 -18.77
C TYR A 43 17.47 9.40 -19.33
N ALA A 44 18.55 9.47 -18.55
CA ALA A 44 19.81 10.07 -18.98
C ALA A 44 20.48 9.30 -20.12
N THR A 45 20.45 7.96 -20.08
CA THR A 45 21.20 7.11 -21.03
C THR A 45 20.40 6.69 -22.26
N LYS A 46 19.08 6.46 -22.12
CA LYS A 46 18.21 5.92 -23.18
C LYS A 46 17.39 7.01 -23.86
N LEU A 47 16.91 7.98 -23.10
CA LEU A 47 16.06 9.07 -23.62
C LEU A 47 16.82 10.39 -23.80
N ASN A 48 18.07 10.45 -23.33
CA ASN A 48 18.89 11.67 -23.31
C ASN A 48 18.16 12.85 -22.63
N ARG A 49 17.28 12.56 -21.67
CA ARG A 49 16.60 13.51 -20.80
C ARG A 49 17.40 13.60 -19.50
N LYS A 50 17.89 14.78 -19.17
CA LYS A 50 18.70 15.03 -17.97
C LYS A 50 17.93 15.94 -17.02
N PRO A 51 18.24 15.89 -15.72
CA PRO A 51 17.71 16.86 -14.78
C PRO A 51 18.03 18.29 -15.23
N ASP A 52 17.14 19.22 -14.91
CA ASP A 52 17.32 20.65 -15.15
C ASP A 52 18.42 21.25 -14.25
N GLU A 53 18.59 22.57 -14.31
CA GLU A 53 19.57 23.29 -13.48
C GLU A 53 19.30 23.19 -11.97
N ASN A 54 18.08 22.84 -11.57
CA ASN A 54 17.68 22.62 -10.18
C ASN A 54 17.82 21.14 -9.76
N GLY A 55 18.23 20.26 -10.69
CA GLY A 55 18.31 18.82 -10.45
C GLY A 55 16.96 18.10 -10.53
N ILE A 56 15.94 18.72 -11.11
CA ILE A 56 14.60 18.15 -11.30
C ILE A 56 14.53 17.45 -12.66
N LEU A 57 14.13 16.18 -12.65
CA LEU A 57 13.87 15.41 -13.88
C LEU A 57 12.37 15.23 -14.06
N ASP A 58 11.83 15.76 -15.15
CA ASP A 58 10.46 15.47 -15.56
C ASP A 58 10.37 14.04 -16.09
N ILE A 59 9.46 13.26 -15.51
CA ILE A 59 9.21 11.86 -15.84
C ILE A 59 7.73 11.62 -16.17
N ASP A 60 7.49 10.61 -16.99
CA ASP A 60 6.15 10.17 -17.33
C ASP A 60 5.78 9.00 -16.41
N VAL A 61 4.65 9.12 -15.71
CA VAL A 61 4.20 8.10 -14.74
C VAL A 61 2.82 7.59 -15.06
N SER A 62 2.63 6.31 -14.78
CA SER A 62 1.32 5.69 -14.66
C SER A 62 0.98 5.51 -13.18
N PHE A 63 -0.31 5.53 -12.87
CA PHE A 63 -0.82 5.21 -11.54
C PHE A 63 -1.72 4.00 -11.66
N ASP A 64 -1.47 2.99 -10.84
CA ASP A 64 -2.34 1.83 -10.71
C ASP A 64 -2.61 1.54 -9.24
N GLY A 65 -3.74 0.90 -8.98
CA GLY A 65 -4.16 0.60 -7.62
C GLY A 65 -5.08 -0.61 -7.55
N SER A 66 -5.10 -1.22 -6.38
CA SER A 66 -5.92 -2.39 -6.13
C SER A 66 -6.71 -2.23 -4.84
N TRP A 67 -7.94 -2.72 -4.90
CA TRP A 67 -8.85 -2.78 -3.76
C TRP A 67 -8.85 -4.20 -3.20
N HIS A 68 -8.88 -4.33 -1.88
CA HIS A 68 -8.89 -5.67 -1.26
C HIS A 68 -10.12 -6.50 -1.67
N THR A 69 -11.24 -5.82 -1.94
CA THR A 69 -12.51 -6.45 -2.35
C THR A 69 -13.11 -5.72 -3.53
N ARG A 70 -13.77 -6.46 -4.42
CA ARG A 70 -14.44 -5.87 -5.59
C ARG A 70 -15.68 -5.08 -5.17
N GLY A 71 -15.85 -3.88 -5.74
CA GLY A 71 -17.02 -3.02 -5.55
C GLY A 71 -16.81 -1.92 -4.50
N HIS A 72 -17.80 -1.04 -4.36
CA HIS A 72 -17.73 0.20 -3.58
C HIS A 72 -17.70 0.03 -2.05
N LYS A 73 -17.37 -1.16 -1.53
CA LYS A 73 -17.36 -1.49 -0.10
C LYS A 73 -15.98 -1.82 0.44
N SER A 74 -14.94 -1.68 -0.37
CA SER A 74 -13.60 -1.95 0.10
C SER A 74 -13.16 -0.88 1.10
N LEU A 75 -12.55 -1.32 2.20
CA LEU A 75 -12.01 -0.47 3.24
C LEU A 75 -10.49 -0.37 3.18
N LEU A 76 -9.88 -1.07 2.22
CA LEU A 76 -8.45 -1.19 2.04
C LEU A 76 -8.14 -1.06 0.56
N GLU A 77 -7.26 -0.13 0.24
CA GLU A 77 -6.73 0.08 -1.10
C GLU A 77 -5.21 0.26 -1.03
N THR A 78 -4.54 -0.07 -2.13
CA THR A 78 -3.13 0.23 -2.34
C THR A 78 -3.03 0.96 -3.67
N GLY A 79 -2.22 2.01 -3.72
CA GLY A 79 -1.93 2.76 -4.93
C GLY A 79 -0.42 2.84 -5.14
N ALA A 80 0.01 2.77 -6.39
CA ALA A 80 1.41 2.83 -6.76
C ALA A 80 1.62 3.81 -7.93
N ILE A 81 2.66 4.62 -7.82
CA ILE A 81 3.18 5.44 -8.91
C ILE A 81 4.28 4.65 -9.59
N ILE A 82 4.13 4.42 -10.89
CA ILE A 82 4.98 3.55 -11.69
C ILE A 82 5.51 4.37 -12.86
N ASP A 83 6.83 4.43 -13.02
CA ASP A 83 7.44 5.06 -14.19
C ASP A 83 6.99 4.37 -15.48
N ALA A 84 6.54 5.16 -16.46
CA ALA A 84 5.86 4.65 -17.65
C ALA A 84 6.81 3.89 -18.59
N ASP A 85 8.10 4.23 -18.59
CA ASP A 85 9.09 3.65 -19.50
C ASP A 85 9.78 2.40 -18.91
N THR A 86 10.17 2.46 -17.64
CA THR A 86 10.89 1.37 -16.97
C THR A 86 9.96 0.37 -16.30
N GLY A 87 8.72 0.78 -15.97
CA GLY A 87 7.78 -0.03 -15.19
C GLY A 87 8.18 -0.18 -13.71
N LEU A 88 9.16 0.59 -13.23
CA LEU A 88 9.57 0.58 -11.83
C LEU A 88 8.59 1.37 -10.96
N VAL A 89 8.24 0.81 -9.81
CA VAL A 89 7.45 1.51 -8.78
C VAL A 89 8.34 2.54 -8.10
N LEU A 90 7.96 3.80 -8.20
CA LEU A 90 8.68 4.93 -7.59
C LEU A 90 8.20 5.19 -6.16
N ASP A 91 6.89 5.06 -5.95
CA ASP A 91 6.26 5.25 -4.66
C ASP A 91 4.97 4.45 -4.57
N TYR A 92 4.54 4.11 -3.36
CA TYR A 92 3.27 3.43 -3.12
C TYR A 92 2.71 3.79 -1.74
N GLU A 93 1.38 3.80 -1.64
CA GLU A 93 0.68 4.11 -0.40
C GLU A 93 -0.45 3.10 -0.17
N ASN A 94 -0.64 2.71 1.09
CA ASN A 94 -1.75 1.86 1.51
C ASN A 94 -2.79 2.72 2.25
N LEU A 95 -3.93 2.95 1.62
CA LEU A 95 -5.02 3.69 2.24
C LEU A 95 -6.03 2.73 2.86
N SER A 96 -6.47 3.09 4.06
CA SER A 96 -7.39 2.28 4.83
C SER A 96 -8.44 3.15 5.49
N LYS A 97 -9.71 2.74 5.38
CA LYS A 97 -10.83 3.31 6.14
C LYS A 97 -11.13 2.52 7.41
N PHE A 98 -10.25 1.56 7.75
CA PHE A 98 -10.47 0.62 8.84
C PHE A 98 -9.26 0.53 9.77
N CYS A 99 -9.50 0.80 11.04
CA CYS A 99 -8.55 0.44 12.10
C CYS A 99 -9.23 -0.50 13.10
N THR A 100 -8.60 -1.65 13.37
CA THR A 100 -9.09 -2.62 14.36
C THR A 100 -9.22 -1.98 15.74
N LYS A 101 -8.24 -1.17 16.16
CA LYS A 101 -8.24 -0.52 17.47
C LYS A 101 -9.37 0.51 17.59
N CYS A 102 -9.57 1.34 16.56
CA CYS A 102 -10.71 2.27 16.50
C CYS A 102 -12.04 1.52 16.59
N ASN A 103 -12.21 0.42 15.87
CA ASN A 103 -13.44 -0.37 15.93
C ASN A 103 -13.71 -0.94 17.33
N ILE A 104 -12.69 -1.44 18.01
CA ILE A 104 -12.82 -1.94 19.39
C ILE A 104 -13.24 -0.81 20.32
N LYS A 105 -12.55 0.35 20.27
CA LYS A 105 -12.86 1.48 21.15
C LYS A 105 -14.22 2.11 20.87
N ASN A 106 -14.62 2.22 19.61
CA ASN A 106 -15.96 2.64 19.23
C ASN A 106 -17.03 1.67 19.75
N ALA A 107 -16.75 0.35 19.74
CA ALA A 107 -17.65 -0.64 20.31
C ALA A 107 -17.74 -0.56 21.84
N GLU A 108 -16.65 -0.23 22.53
CA GLU A 108 -16.64 0.01 23.99
C GLU A 108 -17.46 1.24 24.36
N LEU A 109 -17.32 2.34 23.61
CA LEU A 109 -18.12 3.56 23.80
C LEU A 109 -19.61 3.28 23.60
N LYS A 110 -19.98 2.59 22.50
CA LYS A 110 -21.37 2.18 22.22
C LYS A 110 -21.96 1.30 23.33
N LYS A 111 -21.13 0.46 23.96
CA LYS A 111 -21.52 -0.40 25.10
C LYS A 111 -21.45 0.34 26.45
N LYS A 112 -21.16 1.65 26.46
CA LYS A 112 -20.99 2.49 27.65
C LYS A 112 -19.95 1.96 28.63
N LYS A 113 -18.93 1.26 28.13
CA LYS A 113 -17.79 0.75 28.94
C LYS A 113 -16.75 1.83 29.23
N ILE A 114 -16.70 2.84 28.38
CA ILE A 114 -15.85 4.03 28.50
C ILE A 114 -16.73 5.26 28.34
N THR A 115 -16.31 6.38 28.94
CA THR A 115 -16.95 7.68 28.74
C THR A 115 -16.48 8.33 27.43
N GLU A 116 -17.22 9.36 26.98
CA GLU A 116 -16.84 10.15 25.80
C GLU A 116 -15.45 10.78 25.98
N GLU A 117 -15.18 11.34 27.17
CA GLU A 117 -13.88 11.96 27.51
C GLU A 117 -12.72 10.95 27.44
N GLN A 118 -12.94 9.72 27.92
CA GLN A 118 -11.94 8.66 27.83
C GLN A 118 -11.68 8.23 26.37
N HIS A 119 -12.72 8.25 25.53
CA HIS A 119 -12.61 7.93 24.12
C HIS A 119 -11.88 9.03 23.33
N GLU A 120 -12.16 10.30 23.61
CA GLU A 120 -11.51 11.44 22.97
C GLU A 120 -10.01 11.50 23.28
N LYS A 121 -9.66 11.31 24.57
CA LYS A 121 -8.27 11.20 24.99
C LYS A 121 -7.53 10.07 24.26
N TRP A 122 -8.15 8.88 24.23
CA TRP A 122 -7.57 7.73 23.53
C TRP A 122 -7.42 7.99 22.02
N THR A 123 -8.39 8.64 21.39
CA THR A 123 -8.35 8.95 19.96
C THR A 123 -7.19 9.86 19.62
N THR A 124 -6.94 10.87 20.46
CA THR A 124 -5.80 11.79 20.32
C THR A 124 -4.47 11.06 20.45
N GLU A 125 -4.34 10.19 21.44
CA GLU A 125 -3.14 9.35 21.64
C GLU A 125 -2.94 8.33 20.50
N HIS A 126 -4.03 7.84 19.91
CA HIS A 126 -4.00 6.83 18.85
C HIS A 126 -3.70 7.40 17.45
N ALA A 127 -3.97 8.70 17.22
CA ALA A 127 -3.88 9.32 15.91
C ALA A 127 -2.55 9.05 15.17
N SER A 128 -1.42 9.09 15.89
CA SER A 128 -0.08 8.86 15.33
C SER A 128 0.20 7.44 14.85
N VAL A 129 -0.59 6.46 15.30
CA VAL A 129 -0.45 5.04 14.94
C VAL A 129 -1.75 4.47 14.37
N CYS A 130 -2.66 5.36 13.97
CA CYS A 130 -3.94 4.98 13.39
C CYS A 130 -3.69 4.37 12.00
N SER A 131 -4.37 3.25 11.74
CA SER A 131 -4.36 2.61 10.41
C SER A 131 -5.47 3.14 9.53
N THR A 132 -5.99 4.33 9.83
CA THR A 132 -7.02 4.99 9.03
C THR A 132 -6.43 6.27 8.49
N ASN A 133 -6.56 6.45 7.18
CA ASN A 133 -6.00 7.53 6.39
C ASN A 133 -7.14 8.46 5.94
#